data_AF-A0A818SJ85-F1
#
_entry.id   AF-A0A818SJ85-F1
#
_cell.length_a   1.000
_cell.length_b   1.000
_cell.length_c   1.000
_cell.angle_alpha   90.00
_cell.angle_beta   90.00
_cell.angle_gamma   90.00
#
_symmetry.space_group_name_H-M   'P 1'
#
loop_
_entity.id
_entity.type
_entity.pdbx_description
1 polymer ?
#
loop_
_entity_poly.entity_id
_entity_poly.type
_entity_poly.pdbx_seq_one_letter_code
_entity_poly.pdbx_strand_id
1 'polypeptide(L)'
;MAFQPSIKGPGLYPTAEAPFEFRDWMKTLLNDWPFDNICCAHSGIKIGGAHEQVIELVNTADALFNKLSEKNRKKNPNSEIPAGNHPNMNVSGDECG
;
A
#
# COMPACT_ATOMS: atom_id res chain seq x y z
N MET A 1 -0.64 1.47 13.67
CA MET A 1 -0.03 1.53 12.33
C MET A 1 -1.13 1.81 11.30
N ALA A 2 -0.82 2.40 10.15
CA ALA A 2 -1.80 2.63 9.09
C ALA A 2 -1.12 2.57 7.71
N PHE A 3 -1.89 2.28 6.66
CA PHE A 3 -1.39 2.38 5.29
C PHE A 3 -1.07 3.84 4.94
N GLN A 4 0.02 4.04 4.21
CA GLN A 4 0.41 5.35 3.70
C GLN A 4 -0.67 5.87 2.72
N PRO A 5 -0.99 7.18 2.72
CA PRO A 5 -2.10 7.73 1.93
C PRO A 5 -2.10 7.43 0.42
N SER A 6 -0.95 7.19 -0.19
CA SER A 6 -0.80 6.88 -1.62
C SER A 6 -1.53 5.59 -2.02
N ILE A 7 -1.83 4.68 -1.08
CA ILE A 7 -2.66 3.50 -1.36
C ILE A 7 -4.03 3.87 -1.95
N LYS A 8 -4.52 5.10 -1.69
CA LYS A 8 -5.79 5.62 -2.23
C LYS A 8 -5.65 6.30 -3.61
N GLY A 9 -4.42 6.41 -4.11
CA GLY A 9 -4.03 7.13 -5.32
C GLY A 9 -2.99 6.34 -6.13
N PRO A 10 -1.73 6.78 -6.24
CA PRO A 10 -0.72 6.16 -7.12
C PRO A 10 -0.07 4.89 -6.55
N GLY A 11 -0.34 4.53 -5.30
CA GLY A 11 0.32 3.42 -4.60
C GLY A 11 -0.14 2.03 -5.04
N LEU A 12 -1.22 1.92 -5.82
CA LEU A 12 -1.70 0.68 -6.42
C LEU A 12 -2.02 0.91 -7.89
N TYR A 13 -1.87 -0.15 -8.70
CA TYR A 13 -2.26 -0.11 -10.10
C TYR A 13 -3.78 0.16 -10.22
N PRO A 14 -4.26 0.97 -11.18
CA PRO A 14 -5.64 1.44 -11.22
C PRO A 14 -6.63 0.40 -11.77
N THR A 15 -6.49 -0.87 -11.38
CA THR A 15 -7.41 -1.96 -11.70
C THR A 15 -8.28 -2.32 -10.49
N ALA A 16 -9.39 -3.01 -10.71
CA ALA A 16 -10.30 -3.41 -9.63
C ALA A 16 -9.68 -4.52 -8.76
N GLU A 17 -8.76 -5.29 -9.33
CA GLU A 17 -8.12 -6.46 -8.74
C GLU A 17 -6.92 -6.08 -7.85
N ALA A 18 -6.17 -5.03 -8.21
CA ALA A 18 -4.93 -4.64 -7.53
C ALA A 18 -5.05 -4.46 -6.00
N PRO A 19 -6.13 -3.89 -5.43
CA PRO A 19 -6.30 -3.84 -3.98
C PRO A 19 -6.37 -5.21 -3.30
N PHE A 20 -6.99 -6.19 -3.96
CA PHE A 20 -7.11 -7.56 -3.44
C PHE A 20 -5.81 -8.33 -3.61
N GLU A 21 -5.14 -8.19 -4.75
CA GLU A 21 -3.82 -8.79 -4.99
C GLU A 21 -2.80 -8.30 -3.96
N PHE A 22 -2.79 -7.00 -3.65
CA PHE A 22 -1.94 -6.44 -2.61
C PHE A 22 -2.25 -7.01 -1.22
N ARG A 23 -3.54 -7.12 -0.85
CA ARG A 23 -3.96 -7.72 0.42
C ARG A 23 -3.47 -9.17 0.53
N ASP A 24 -3.68 -9.96 -0.51
CA ASP A 24 -3.38 -11.40 -0.50
C ASP A 24 -1.86 -11.64 -0.52
N TRP A 25 -1.11 -10.82 -1.26
CA TRP A 25 0.35 -10.78 -1.20
C TRP A 25 0.85 -10.42 0.22
N MET A 26 0.30 -9.38 0.85
CA MET A 26 0.67 -9.00 2.23
C MET A 26 0.39 -10.13 3.23
N LYS A 27 -0.76 -10.81 3.11
CA LYS A 27 -1.09 -11.96 3.98
C LYS A 27 -0.09 -13.11 3.79
N THR A 28 0.31 -13.38 2.56
CA THR A 28 1.33 -14.39 2.24
C THR A 28 2.67 -14.00 2.84
N LEU A 29 3.11 -12.75 2.64
CA LEU A 29 4.34 -12.21 3.20
C LEU A 29 4.38 -12.34 4.74
N LEU A 30 3.28 -12.00 5.43
CA LEU A 30 3.20 -12.10 6.88
C LEU A 30 3.24 -13.55 7.37
N ASN A 31 2.70 -14.50 6.62
CA ASN A 31 2.80 -15.90 6.99
C ASN A 31 4.25 -16.42 6.85
N ASP A 32 4.94 -16.00 5.79
CA ASP A 32 6.28 -16.49 5.48
C ASP A 32 7.39 -15.77 6.26
N TRP A 33 7.15 -14.53 6.67
CA TRP A 33 8.15 -13.69 7.31
C TRP A 33 7.66 -13.11 8.65
N PRO A 34 7.92 -13.80 9.77
CA PRO A 34 7.73 -13.24 11.10
C PRO A 34 8.83 -12.20 11.39
N PHE A 35 8.43 -11.03 11.89
CA PHE A 35 9.34 -9.95 12.30
C PHE A 35 8.84 -9.25 13.56
N ASP A 36 9.73 -8.94 14.49
CA ASP A 36 9.32 -8.26 15.73
C ASP A 36 9.31 -6.72 15.57
N ASN A 37 10.13 -6.22 14.65
CA ASN A 37 10.39 -4.79 14.45
C ASN A 37 10.17 -4.40 12.99
N ILE A 38 9.70 -3.17 12.76
CA ILE A 38 9.58 -2.58 11.43
C ILE A 38 9.97 -1.11 11.45
N CYS A 39 10.68 -0.68 10.41
CA CYS A 39 11.03 0.72 10.18
C CYS A 39 10.24 1.23 8.97
N CYS A 40 9.38 2.23 9.18
CA CYS A 40 8.56 2.82 8.14
C CYS A 40 9.08 4.23 7.81
N ALA A 41 9.35 4.50 6.54
CA ALA A 41 9.92 5.77 6.08
C ALA A 41 9.17 7.02 6.60
N HIS A 42 7.84 6.97 6.69
CA HIS A 42 7.01 8.11 7.10
C HIS A 42 6.23 7.90 8.41
N SER A 43 6.41 6.76 9.08
CA SER A 43 5.63 6.42 10.28
C SER A 43 6.51 6.02 11.47
N GLY A 44 7.82 6.18 11.31
CA GLY A 44 8.81 5.91 12.35
C GLY A 44 9.10 4.41 12.50
N ILE A 45 9.74 4.07 13.62
CA ILE A 45 10.15 2.71 13.96
C ILE A 45 9.15 2.14 14.97
N LYS A 46 8.66 0.94 14.69
CA LYS A 46 7.90 0.15 15.64
C LYS A 46 8.79 -0.98 16.15
N ILE A 47 9.12 -0.89 17.44
CA ILE A 47 9.88 -1.90 18.18
C ILE A 47 8.87 -2.79 18.92
N GLY A 48 9.02 -4.11 18.78
CA GLY A 48 8.20 -5.12 19.44
C GLY A 48 6.77 -5.24 18.90
N GLY A 49 6.34 -6.46 18.58
CA GLY A 49 4.97 -6.78 18.18
C GLY A 49 4.54 -6.11 16.87
N ALA A 50 5.49 -5.82 15.98
CA ALA A 50 5.20 -5.19 14.70
C ALA A 50 4.38 -6.10 13.77
N HIS A 51 4.70 -7.39 13.75
CA HIS A 51 4.04 -8.36 12.88
C HIS A 51 2.56 -8.52 13.19
N GLU A 52 2.19 -8.64 14.47
CA GLU A 52 0.80 -8.74 14.90
C GLU A 52 0.01 -7.47 14.55
N GLN A 53 0.63 -6.29 14.70
CA GLN A 53 0.00 -5.04 14.32
C GLN A 53 -0.22 -4.92 12.80
N VAL A 54 0.68 -5.46 11.99
CA VAL A 54 0.49 -5.47 10.52
C VAL A 54 -0.59 -6.49 10.14
N ILE A 55 -0.65 -7.66 10.78
CA ILE A 55 -1.75 -8.63 10.60
C ILE A 55 -3.11 -7.98 10.91
N GLU A 56 -3.21 -7.31 12.06
CA GLU A 56 -4.43 -6.61 12.45
C GLU A 56 -4.81 -5.51 11.44
N LEU A 57 -3.83 -4.71 11.00
CA LEU A 57 -4.05 -3.68 9.99
C LEU A 57 -4.59 -4.27 8.67
N VAL A 58 -3.99 -5.36 8.18
CA VAL A 58 -4.42 -6.00 6.93
C VAL A 58 -5.83 -6.60 7.07
N ASN A 59 -6.14 -7.22 8.20
CA ASN A 59 -7.45 -7.84 8.43
C ASN A 59 -8.57 -6.82 8.64
N THR A 60 -8.27 -5.65 9.21
CA THR A 60 -9.26 -4.59 9.44
C THR A 60 -9.47 -3.68 8.23
N ALA A 61 -8.60 -3.76 7.22
CA ALA A 61 -8.63 -2.91 6.03
C ALA A 61 -9.52 -3.42 4.88
N ASP A 62 -10.30 -4.49 5.05
CA ASP A 62 -11.17 -5.01 3.98
C ASP A 62 -12.12 -3.95 3.40
N ALA A 63 -12.69 -3.08 4.24
CA ALA A 63 -13.54 -1.98 3.78
C ALA A 63 -12.78 -0.97 2.88
N LEU A 64 -11.48 -0.75 3.16
CA LEU A 64 -10.63 0.09 2.33
C LEU A 64 -10.40 -0.58 0.97
N PHE A 65 -10.01 -1.85 0.94
CA PHE A 65 -9.75 -2.58 -0.30
C PHE A 65 -10.98 -2.65 -1.20
N ASN A 66 -12.15 -2.96 -0.64
CA ASN A 66 -13.41 -2.93 -1.38
C ASN A 66 -13.69 -1.54 -1.99
N LYS A 67 -13.52 -0.47 -1.22
CA LYS A 67 -13.72 0.90 -1.71
C LYS A 67 -12.78 1.27 -2.85
N LEU A 68 -11.52 0.81 -2.79
CA LEU A 68 -10.53 1.06 -3.84
C LEU A 68 -10.85 0.27 -5.11
N SER A 69 -11.26 -0.99 -4.96
CA SER A 69 -11.70 -1.83 -6.08
C SER A 69 -12.88 -1.20 -6.82
N GLU A 70 -13.92 -0.78 -6.08
CA GLU A 70 -15.08 -0.11 -6.66
C GLU A 70 -14.73 1.22 -7.35
N LYS A 71 -13.82 1.99 -6.76
CA LYS A 71 -13.33 3.24 -7.36
C LYS A 71 -12.64 2.98 -8.70
N ASN A 72 -11.80 1.95 -8.77
CA ASN A 72 -11.07 1.60 -9.97
C ASN A 72 -11.98 0.98 -11.04
N ARG A 73 -12.98 0.18 -10.65
CA ARG A 73 -13.99 -0.36 -11.58
C ARG A 73 -14.78 0.74 -12.31
N LYS A 74 -14.97 1.89 -11.68
CA LYS A 74 -15.67 3.06 -12.26
C LYS A 74 -14.78 3.90 -13.18
N LYS A 75 -13.45 3.74 -13.12
CA LYS A 75 -12.53 4.40 -14.05
C LYS A 75 -12.41 3.54 -15.31
N ASN A 76 -12.68 4.13 -16.47
CA ASN A 76 -12.47 3.46 -17.76
C ASN A 76 -11.00 3.02 -17.91
N PRO A 77 -10.73 1.77 -18.33
CA PRO A 77 -9.37 1.25 -18.50
C PRO A 77 -8.56 1.98 -19.60
N ASN A 78 -9.20 2.81 -20.41
CA ASN A 78 -8.56 3.66 -21.43
C ASN A 78 -8.16 5.06 -20.93
N SER A 79 -8.27 5.36 -19.63
CA SER A 79 -7.60 6.55 -19.11
C SER A 79 -6.10 6.27 -19.12
N GLU A 80 -5.41 6.74 -20.17
CA GLU A 80 -3.96 6.86 -20.18
C GLU A 80 -3.51 7.34 -18.81
N ILE A 81 -2.59 6.61 -18.18
CA ILE A 81 -1.85 7.13 -17.04
C ILE A 81 -1.30 8.47 -17.55
N PRO A 82 -1.69 9.63 -17.00
CA PRO A 82 -1.02 10.86 -17.39
C PRO A 82 0.43 10.57 -17.13
N ALA A 83 1.25 10.57 -18.18
CA ALA A 83 2.68 10.35 -18.08
C ALA A 83 3.16 11.36 -17.05
N GLY A 84 3.26 10.90 -15.81
CA GLY A 84 3.57 11.73 -14.69
C GLY A 84 5.01 12.08 -14.92
N ASN A 85 5.26 13.23 -15.53
CA ASN A 85 6.40 14.02 -15.15
C ASN A 85 6.21 14.23 -13.65
N HIS A 86 6.74 13.30 -12.86
CA HIS A 86 7.06 13.48 -11.46
C HIS A 86 8.49 14.04 -11.48
N PRO A 87 8.68 15.36 -11.65
CA PRO A 87 10.02 15.97 -11.61
C PRO A 87 10.74 15.75 -10.27
N ASN A 88 10.06 15.16 -9.29
CA ASN A 88 10.54 14.90 -7.94
C ASN A 88 10.59 13.38 -7.62
N MET A 89 10.80 12.50 -8.60
CA MET A 89 11.35 11.19 -8.24
C MET A 89 12.72 11.44 -7.63
N ASN A 90 12.88 11.11 -6.34
CA ASN A 90 14.14 11.23 -5.64
C ASN A 90 15.11 10.15 -6.12
N VAL A 91 15.70 10.40 -7.30
CA VAL A 91 16.71 9.53 -7.93
C VAL A 91 17.99 9.45 -7.06
N SER A 92 18.19 10.43 -6.17
CA SER A 92 19.34 10.51 -5.26
C SER A 92 19.19 9.65 -4.00
N GLY A 93 17.97 9.20 -3.65
CA GLY A 93 17.73 8.40 -2.45
C GLY A 93 17.73 9.18 -1.13
N ASP A 94 17.82 10.50 -1.17
CA ASP A 94 18.04 11.32 0.04
C ASP A 94 16.76 11.69 0.83
N GLU A 95 15.59 11.78 0.20
CA GLU A 95 14.33 12.11 0.89
C GLU A 95 13.11 11.33 0.33
N CYS A 96 12.36 10.67 1.21
CA CYS A 96 11.00 10.22 0.90
C CYS A 96 10.06 11.36 1.32
N GLY A 97 9.45 12.06 0.37
CA GLY A 97 8.54 13.20 0.61
C GLY A 97 7.23 12.86 1.32
#